data_AF-A0AAD7AEV5-F1
#
_entry.id   AF-A0AAD7AEV5-F1
#
_cell.length_a   1.000
_cell.length_b   1.000
_cell.length_c   1.000
_cell.angle_alpha   90.00
_cell.angle_beta   90.00
_cell.angle_gamma   90.00
#
_symmetry.space_group_name_H-M   'P 1'
#
loop_
_entity.id
_entity.type
_entity.pdbx_description
1 polymer ?
#
loop_
_entity_poly.entity_id
_entity_poly.type
_entity_poly.pdbx_seq_one_letter_code
_entity_poly.pdbx_strand_id
1 'polypeptide(L)'
;MWSLGENGAAPSEQDDSWVGCAKATRAFDKEMVGSLRGDMDTLLVFASLFSAVVTAFVIESYPGLSGTSSADSSAALIQLLLLREPERTATIAASSSAASTSSIWINGLWFSSLVLSLNTVLGAVLVKQWLGEYELVTCSTTRASPREQVALRQLTFDSFGRWRVATIAEYLPVQLICALFLFFAGLVWLVWTLNAVVAIVTSALVGISTLFFLSTTLLPSFFDLCALCSPQSWLCFYLSRRIRRIF
;
A
#
# COMPACT_ATOMS: atom_id res chain seq x y z
N MET A 1 12.23 -2.68 78.08
CA MET A 1 12.60 -1.55 77.21
C MET A 1 12.26 -1.97 75.80
N TRP A 2 11.07 -1.60 75.32
CA TRP A 2 10.53 -2.05 74.04
C TRP A 2 10.59 -0.92 73.01
N SER A 3 10.73 -1.34 71.75
CA SER A 3 10.50 -0.58 70.51
C SER A 3 11.67 0.28 70.02
N LEU A 4 12.19 -0.04 68.84
CA LEU A 4 11.68 0.53 67.59
C LEU A 4 11.88 -0.47 66.44
N GLY A 5 10.76 -1.01 65.98
CA GLY A 5 10.66 -1.86 64.81
C GLY A 5 10.84 -1.08 63.51
N GLU A 6 11.24 -1.82 62.49
CA GLU A 6 11.41 -1.43 61.10
C GLU A 6 10.20 -0.66 60.56
N ASN A 7 10.43 0.60 60.17
CA ASN A 7 9.49 1.33 59.31
C ASN A 7 9.71 0.91 57.85
N GLY A 8 9.35 -0.34 57.53
CA GLY A 8 9.02 -0.72 56.17
C GLY A 8 7.61 -0.24 55.87
N ALA A 9 7.48 0.97 55.32
CA ALA A 9 6.19 1.46 54.84
C ALA A 9 5.67 0.48 53.78
N ALA A 10 4.53 -0.16 54.07
CA ALA A 10 3.82 -0.96 53.08
C ALA A 10 3.51 -0.07 51.87
N PRO A 11 3.70 -0.55 50.62
CA PRO A 11 3.29 0.21 49.45
C PRO A 11 1.83 0.61 49.60
N SER A 12 1.53 1.88 49.36
CA SER A 12 0.17 2.38 49.46
C SER A 12 -0.71 1.61 48.45
N GLU A 13 -1.92 1.22 48.82
CA GLU A 13 -2.89 0.52 47.95
C GLU A 13 -3.08 1.23 46.58
N GLN A 14 -2.82 2.54 46.55
CA GLN A 14 -2.82 3.36 45.36
C GLN A 14 -1.64 3.06 44.41
N ASP A 15 -0.43 2.79 44.91
CA ASP A 15 0.72 2.40 44.08
C ASP A 15 0.48 1.06 43.40
N ASP A 16 -0.16 0.10 44.08
CA ASP A 16 -0.55 -1.19 43.50
C ASP A 16 -1.56 -1.03 42.35
N SER A 17 -2.51 -0.10 42.48
CA SER A 17 -3.48 0.21 41.42
C SER A 17 -2.82 0.79 40.15
N TRP A 18 -1.81 1.65 40.31
CA TRP A 18 -1.07 2.23 39.19
C TRP A 18 -0.15 1.22 38.51
N VAL A 19 0.44 0.29 39.25
CA VAL A 19 1.20 -0.83 38.69
C VAL A 19 0.31 -1.73 37.84
N GLY A 20 -0.90 -2.05 38.31
CA GLY A 20 -1.90 -2.79 37.55
C GLY A 20 -2.28 -2.08 36.25
N CYS A 21 -2.57 -0.78 36.33
CA CYS A 21 -2.88 0.06 35.17
C CYS A 21 -1.74 0.09 34.14
N ALA A 22 -0.50 0.36 34.59
CA ALA A 22 0.67 0.39 33.72
C ALA A 22 0.93 -0.95 33.02
N LYS A 23 0.64 -2.07 33.69
CA LYS A 23 0.75 -3.41 33.10
C LYS A 23 -0.32 -3.62 32.02
N ALA A 24 -1.57 -3.24 32.29
CA ALA A 24 -2.66 -3.35 31.34
C ALA A 24 -2.44 -2.50 30.08
N THR A 25 -2.02 -1.24 30.24
CA THR A 25 -1.75 -0.34 29.10
C THR A 25 -0.59 -0.83 28.26
N ARG A 26 0.49 -1.34 28.86
CA ARG A 26 1.60 -1.97 28.12
C ARG A 26 1.19 -3.19 27.33
N ALA A 27 0.32 -4.03 27.89
CA ALA A 27 -0.18 -5.21 27.19
C ALA A 27 -0.97 -4.81 25.94
N PHE A 28 -1.86 -3.82 26.09
CA PHE A 28 -2.62 -3.25 24.97
C PHE A 28 -1.71 -2.64 23.90
N ASP A 29 -0.73 -1.83 24.31
CA ASP A 29 0.21 -1.17 23.39
C ASP A 29 1.03 -2.18 22.60
N LYS A 30 1.50 -3.24 23.27
CA LYS A 30 2.25 -4.31 22.64
C LYS A 30 1.43 -5.07 21.60
N GLU A 31 0.16 -5.34 21.89
CA GLU A 31 -0.75 -6.01 20.96
C GLU A 31 -1.05 -5.11 19.75
N MET A 32 -1.39 -3.84 19.98
CA MET A 32 -1.66 -2.87 18.92
C MET A 32 -0.45 -2.66 17.99
N VAL A 33 0.73 -2.40 18.56
CA VAL A 33 1.98 -2.22 17.81
C VAL A 33 2.37 -3.50 17.07
N GLY A 34 2.21 -4.65 17.72
CA GLY A 34 2.48 -5.96 17.12
C GLY A 34 1.60 -6.23 15.90
N SER A 35 0.29 -5.97 16.01
CA SER A 35 -0.66 -6.11 14.89
C SER A 35 -0.28 -5.19 13.73
N LEU A 36 -0.12 -3.89 13.98
CA LEU A 36 0.19 -2.92 12.92
C LEU A 36 1.53 -3.23 12.25
N ARG A 37 2.55 -3.66 13.01
CA ARG A 37 3.84 -4.08 12.45
C ARG A 37 3.68 -5.32 11.56
N GLY A 38 2.91 -6.32 11.99
CA GLY A 38 2.63 -7.52 11.22
C GLY A 38 1.89 -7.21 9.90
N ASP A 39 0.93 -6.28 9.95
CA ASP A 39 0.23 -5.81 8.75
C ASP A 39 1.19 -5.12 7.77
N MET A 40 2.08 -4.25 8.29
CA MET A 40 3.08 -3.58 7.45
C MET A 40 4.07 -4.57 6.84
N ASP A 41 4.56 -5.55 7.61
CA ASP A 41 5.48 -6.58 7.11
C ASP A 41 4.87 -7.40 5.97
N THR A 42 3.60 -7.79 6.13
CA THR A 42 2.82 -8.48 5.10
C THR A 42 2.68 -7.60 3.85
N LEU A 43 2.31 -6.33 4.04
CA LEU A 43 2.12 -5.38 2.95
C LEU A 43 3.43 -5.11 2.18
N LEU A 44 4.56 -5.00 2.88
CA LEU A 44 5.89 -4.82 2.29
C LEU A 44 6.27 -5.99 1.39
N VAL A 45 6.02 -7.24 1.82
CA VAL A 45 6.30 -8.43 1.00
C VAL A 45 5.44 -8.42 -0.26
N PHE A 46 4.13 -8.22 -0.12
CA PHE A 46 3.23 -8.17 -1.28
C PHE A 46 3.57 -7.04 -2.25
N ALA A 47 3.82 -5.83 -1.74
CA ALA A 47 4.16 -4.68 -2.57
C ALA A 47 5.50 -4.85 -3.29
N SER A 48 6.49 -5.47 -2.65
CA SER A 48 7.80 -5.75 -3.26
C SER A 48 7.70 -6.78 -4.36
N LEU A 49 7.00 -7.90 -4.13
CA LEU A 49 6.76 -8.93 -5.14
C LEU A 49 5.97 -8.39 -6.32
N PHE A 50 4.90 -7.63 -6.05
CA PHE A 50 4.11 -6.99 -7.08
C PHE A 50 4.95 -5.99 -7.90
N SER A 51 5.78 -5.18 -7.26
CA SER A 51 6.66 -4.23 -7.96
C SER A 51 7.65 -4.96 -8.87
N ALA A 52 8.19 -6.11 -8.46
CA ALA A 52 9.06 -6.93 -9.29
C ALA A 52 8.34 -7.45 -10.55
N VAL A 53 7.11 -7.95 -10.39
CA VAL A 53 6.27 -8.39 -11.52
C VAL A 53 6.00 -7.22 -12.47
N VAL A 54 5.52 -6.09 -11.98
CA VAL A 54 5.23 -4.90 -12.80
C VAL A 54 6.50 -4.41 -13.52
N THR A 55 7.65 -4.44 -12.85
CA THR A 55 8.94 -4.02 -13.44
C THR A 55 9.30 -4.87 -14.66
N ALA A 56 9.06 -6.19 -14.64
CA ALA A 56 9.32 -7.05 -15.78
C ALA A 56 8.47 -6.63 -17.01
N PHE A 57 7.20 -6.30 -16.80
CA PHE A 57 6.31 -5.81 -17.85
C PHE A 57 6.73 -4.42 -18.36
N VAL A 58 7.12 -3.52 -17.46
CA VAL A 58 7.61 -2.18 -17.80
C VAL A 58 8.88 -2.25 -18.66
N ILE A 59 9.82 -3.15 -18.34
CA ILE A 59 11.04 -3.35 -19.13
C ILE A 59 10.68 -3.79 -20.56
N GLU A 60 9.71 -4.69 -20.69
CA GLU A 60 9.27 -5.19 -21.99
C GLU A 60 8.48 -4.14 -22.80
N SER A 61 7.66 -3.30 -22.16
CA SER A 61 6.85 -2.29 -22.87
C SER A 61 7.55 -0.96 -23.13
N TYR A 62 8.61 -0.66 -22.38
CA TYR A 62 9.36 0.60 -22.51
C TYR A 62 9.89 0.85 -23.93
N PRO A 63 10.43 -0.14 -24.68
CA PRO A 63 10.86 0.05 -26.08
C PRO A 63 9.73 0.52 -27.00
N GLY A 64 8.49 0.09 -26.74
CA GLY A 64 7.31 0.54 -27.47
C GLY A 64 6.91 1.98 -27.16
N LEU A 65 7.37 2.54 -26.04
CA LEU A 65 7.14 3.94 -25.65
C LEU A 65 8.25 4.87 -26.19
N SER A 66 9.49 4.38 -26.29
CA SER A 66 10.61 5.14 -26.85
C SER A 66 10.63 5.18 -28.38
N GLY A 67 9.69 4.52 -29.05
CA GLY A 67 9.65 4.43 -30.53
C GLY A 67 10.80 3.59 -31.11
N THR A 68 11.51 2.83 -30.26
CA THR A 68 12.68 2.00 -30.63
C THR A 68 12.28 0.55 -30.78
N SER A 69 11.08 0.27 -31.29
CA SER A 69 10.69 -1.10 -31.59
C SER A 69 11.59 -1.63 -32.71
N SER A 70 12.26 -2.75 -32.47
CA SER A 70 13.12 -3.42 -33.47
C SER A 70 12.35 -3.81 -34.74
N ALA A 71 11.03 -4.00 -34.61
CA ALA A 71 10.13 -4.20 -35.74
C ALA A 71 10.03 -2.96 -36.64
N ASP A 72 9.97 -1.76 -36.07
CA ASP A 72 9.91 -0.52 -36.84
C ASP A 72 11.26 -0.22 -37.52
N SER A 73 12.36 -0.53 -36.84
CA SER A 73 13.72 -0.39 -37.38
C SER A 73 13.98 -1.35 -38.56
N SER A 74 13.50 -2.59 -38.47
CA SER A 74 13.63 -3.58 -39.55
C SER A 74 12.69 -3.30 -40.72
N ALA A 75 11.46 -2.84 -40.47
CA ALA A 75 10.55 -2.40 -41.52
C ALA A 75 11.07 -1.15 -42.26
N ALA A 76 11.64 -0.19 -41.54
CA ALA A 76 12.30 0.98 -42.14
C ALA A 76 13.53 0.58 -42.96
N LEU A 77 14.36 -0.36 -42.47
CA LEU A 77 15.50 -0.88 -43.23
C LEU A 77 15.06 -1.61 -44.51
N ILE A 78 13.98 -2.38 -44.47
CA ILE A 78 13.40 -3.03 -45.66
C ILE A 78 12.87 -1.98 -46.64
N GLN A 79 12.18 -0.93 -46.17
CA GLN A 79 11.74 0.17 -47.03
C GLN A 79 12.92 0.92 -47.66
N LEU A 80 14.02 1.14 -46.92
CA LEU A 80 15.24 1.77 -47.43
C LEU A 80 15.98 0.89 -48.45
N LEU A 81 15.95 -0.44 -48.28
CA LEU A 81 16.48 -1.39 -49.25
C LEU A 81 15.66 -1.42 -50.55
N LEU A 82 14.34 -1.21 -50.45
CA LEU A 82 13.43 -1.17 -51.59
C LEU A 82 13.41 0.19 -52.30
N LEU A 83 13.71 1.29 -51.59
CA LEU A 83 13.75 2.66 -52.09
C LEU A 83 15.21 3.12 -52.22
N ARG A 84 15.93 2.61 -53.22
CA ARG A 84 17.32 2.97 -53.51
C ARG A 84 17.45 4.39 -54.08
N GLU A 85 17.16 5.40 -53.26
CA GLU A 85 17.28 6.83 -53.56
C GLU A 85 17.91 7.57 -52.35
N PRO A 86 19.12 8.11 -52.46
CA PRO A 86 19.90 8.62 -51.33
C PRO A 86 19.24 9.83 -50.62
N GLU A 87 18.43 10.63 -51.32
CA GLU A 87 17.78 11.81 -50.71
C GLU A 87 16.56 11.48 -49.84
N ARG A 88 15.85 10.36 -50.09
CA ARG A 88 14.71 9.93 -49.25
C ARG A 88 15.15 9.30 -47.94
N THR A 89 16.40 8.82 -47.86
CA THR A 89 17.00 8.22 -46.67
C THR A 89 16.99 9.16 -45.47
N ALA A 90 17.21 10.47 -45.68
CA ALA A 90 17.25 11.47 -44.62
C ALA A 90 15.85 11.85 -44.08
N THR A 91 14.82 11.79 -44.92
CA THR A 91 13.44 12.11 -44.54
C THR A 91 12.77 10.94 -43.77
N ILE A 92 13.14 9.69 -44.08
CA ILE A 92 12.63 8.50 -43.39
C ILE A 92 13.34 8.27 -42.04
N ALA A 93 14.63 8.61 -41.93
CA ALA A 93 15.35 8.59 -40.65
C ALA A 93 14.82 9.63 -39.64
N ALA A 94 14.19 10.71 -40.13
CA ALA A 94 13.59 11.75 -39.31
C ALA A 94 12.15 11.42 -38.83
N SER A 95 11.49 10.41 -39.41
CA SER A 95 10.27 9.84 -38.82
C SER A 95 10.66 8.84 -37.75
N SER A 96 11.18 9.32 -36.61
CA SER A 96 11.11 8.54 -35.39
C SER A 96 9.63 8.21 -35.16
N SER A 97 9.29 6.94 -35.34
CA SER A 97 7.92 6.42 -35.21
C SER A 97 7.41 6.84 -33.82
N ALA A 98 6.53 7.83 -33.78
CA ALA A 98 5.95 8.31 -32.53
C ALA A 98 5.25 7.12 -31.85
N ALA A 99 5.42 6.99 -30.54
CA ALA A 99 4.82 5.89 -29.78
C ALA A 99 3.32 5.79 -30.08
N SER A 100 2.84 4.57 -30.36
CA SER A 100 1.42 4.35 -30.62
C SER A 100 0.59 4.79 -29.40
N THR A 101 -0.60 5.33 -29.64
CA THR A 101 -1.49 5.79 -28.55
C THR A 101 -1.74 4.69 -27.52
N SER A 102 -1.90 3.44 -27.97
CA SER A 102 -2.03 2.27 -27.10
C SER A 102 -0.80 2.05 -26.21
N SER A 103 0.42 2.21 -26.75
CA SER A 103 1.65 2.08 -25.98
C SER A 103 1.74 3.11 -24.86
N ILE A 104 1.33 4.35 -25.12
CA ILE A 104 1.30 5.42 -24.12
C ILE A 104 0.36 5.07 -22.96
N TRP A 105 -0.86 4.60 -23.25
CA TRP A 105 -1.84 4.22 -22.21
C TRP A 105 -1.37 3.02 -21.38
N ILE A 106 -0.89 1.95 -22.01
CA ILE A 106 -0.41 0.75 -21.32
C ILE A 106 0.74 1.09 -20.38
N ASN A 107 1.77 1.78 -20.90
CA ASN A 107 2.91 2.19 -20.11
C ASN A 107 2.49 3.15 -18.99
N GLY A 108 1.61 4.12 -19.27
CA GLY A 108 1.09 5.04 -18.25
C GLY A 108 0.40 4.32 -17.09
N LEU A 109 -0.42 3.30 -17.37
CA LEU A 109 -1.07 2.46 -16.36
C LEU A 109 -0.06 1.67 -15.52
N TRP A 110 0.94 1.05 -16.17
CA TRP A 110 1.94 0.25 -15.47
C TRP A 110 2.94 1.08 -14.65
N PHE A 111 3.42 2.20 -15.17
CA PHE A 111 4.25 3.14 -14.40
C PHE A 111 3.47 3.69 -13.20
N SER A 112 2.19 4.05 -13.38
CA SER A 112 1.34 4.53 -12.28
C SER A 112 1.14 3.44 -11.21
N SER A 113 0.89 2.20 -11.63
CA SER A 113 0.85 1.04 -10.75
C SER A 113 2.15 0.86 -9.95
N LEU A 114 3.31 0.92 -10.62
CA LEU A 114 4.62 0.79 -9.99
C LEU A 114 4.88 1.90 -8.96
N VAL A 115 4.53 3.15 -9.28
CA VAL A 115 4.70 4.27 -8.35
C VAL A 115 3.82 4.10 -7.11
N LEU A 116 2.57 3.68 -7.28
CA LEU A 116 1.65 3.43 -6.16
C LEU A 116 2.13 2.27 -5.26
N SER A 117 2.69 1.20 -5.83
CA SER A 117 3.25 0.09 -5.05
C SER A 117 4.51 0.52 -4.28
N LEU A 118 5.40 1.30 -4.89
CA LEU A 118 6.58 1.84 -4.20
C LEU A 118 6.22 2.84 -3.10
N ASN A 119 5.23 3.71 -3.34
CA ASN A 119 4.70 4.60 -2.30
C ASN A 119 4.11 3.80 -1.13
N THR A 120 3.53 2.63 -1.40
CA THR A 120 3.02 1.72 -0.35
C THR A 120 4.17 1.20 0.50
N VAL A 121 5.27 0.76 -0.12
CA VAL A 121 6.49 0.33 0.58
C VAL A 121 7.04 1.47 1.44
N LEU A 122 7.18 2.67 0.88
CA LEU A 122 7.67 3.84 1.61
C LEU A 122 6.80 4.14 2.83
N GLY A 123 5.48 4.19 2.65
CA GLY A 123 4.54 4.43 3.75
C GLY A 123 4.61 3.34 4.82
N ALA A 124 4.73 2.07 4.44
CA ALA A 124 4.81 0.97 5.40
C ALA A 124 6.10 1.04 6.24
N VAL A 125 7.21 1.44 5.63
CA VAL A 125 8.47 1.71 6.36
C VAL A 125 8.31 2.87 7.34
N LEU A 126 7.67 3.97 6.93
CA LEU A 126 7.42 5.13 7.82
C LEU A 126 6.55 4.74 9.02
N VAL A 127 5.46 3.99 8.79
CA VAL A 127 4.60 3.49 9.86
C VAL A 127 5.41 2.63 10.84
N LYS A 128 6.26 1.72 10.34
CA LYS A 128 7.13 0.90 11.19
C LYS A 128 8.11 1.75 12.00
N GLN A 129 8.65 2.83 11.44
CA GLN A 129 9.53 3.75 12.17
C GLN A 129 8.77 4.44 13.31
N TRP A 130 7.56 4.96 13.05
CA TRP A 130 6.73 5.58 14.09
C TRP A 130 6.32 4.60 15.19
N LEU A 131 6.00 3.36 14.83
CA LEU A 131 5.71 2.28 15.79
C LEU A 131 6.94 1.94 16.64
N GLY A 132 8.13 1.92 16.05
CA GLY A 132 9.38 1.71 16.78
C GLY A 132 9.67 2.82 17.78
N GLU A 133 9.45 4.08 17.40
CA GLU A 133 9.59 5.23 18.31
C GLU A 133 8.57 5.16 19.45
N TYR A 134 7.32 4.81 19.13
CA TYR A 134 6.27 4.62 20.13
C TYR A 134 6.65 3.56 21.19
N GLU A 135 7.19 2.42 20.74
CA GLU A 135 7.64 1.34 21.62
C GLU A 135 8.86 1.77 22.45
N LEU A 136 9.83 2.47 21.85
CA LEU A 136 10.99 3.01 22.57
C LEU A 136 10.57 3.93 23.71
N VAL A 137 9.64 4.85 23.46
CA VAL A 137 9.17 5.82 24.44
C VAL A 137 8.38 5.14 25.57
N THR A 138 7.60 4.10 25.27
CA THR A 138 6.77 3.40 26.27
C THR A 138 7.52 2.32 27.07
N CYS A 139 8.58 1.74 26.51
CA CYS A 139 9.40 0.70 27.15
C CYS A 139 10.66 1.22 27.87
N SER A 140 11.21 2.37 27.49
CA SER A 140 12.45 2.91 28.08
C SER A 140 12.32 3.46 29.51
N THR A 141 11.09 3.61 30.02
CA THR A 141 10.80 4.33 31.27
C THR A 141 10.93 3.48 32.55
N THR A 142 11.85 2.51 32.59
CA THR A 142 12.04 1.57 33.72
C THR A 142 12.37 2.27 35.06
N ARG A 143 12.78 3.55 35.03
CA ARG A 143 13.22 4.31 36.23
C ARG A 143 12.20 5.34 36.75
N ALA A 144 11.07 5.54 36.08
CA ALA A 144 10.04 6.49 36.52
C ALA A 144 9.01 5.82 37.44
N SER A 145 8.26 6.60 38.22
CA SER A 145 7.13 6.07 39.00
C SER A 145 6.04 5.50 38.08
N PRO A 146 5.25 4.49 38.50
CA PRO A 146 4.19 3.91 37.67
C PRO A 146 3.21 4.95 37.10
N ARG A 147 2.94 6.01 37.88
CA ARG A 147 2.08 7.13 37.48
C ARG A 147 2.68 7.97 36.34
N GLU A 148 3.97 8.30 36.42
CA GLU A 148 4.68 9.04 35.37
C GLU A 148 4.76 8.23 34.07
N GLN A 149 4.97 6.92 34.16
CA GLN A 149 4.99 6.03 33.00
C GLN A 149 3.66 6.04 32.25
N VAL A 150 2.54 5.92 32.97
CA VAL A 150 1.19 5.97 32.37
C VAL A 150 0.90 7.34 31.78
N ALA A 151 1.29 8.43 32.46
CA ALA A 151 1.10 9.79 31.96
C ALA A 151 1.86 10.04 30.66
N LEU A 152 3.14 9.64 30.60
CA LEU A 152 3.98 9.81 29.42
C LEU A 152 3.48 8.94 28.25
N ARG A 153 3.08 7.68 28.51
CA ARG A 153 2.42 6.83 27.52
C ARG A 153 1.17 7.48 26.95
N GLN A 154 0.34 8.09 27.79
CA GLN A 154 -0.90 8.73 27.33
C GLN A 154 -0.60 9.93 26.41
N LEU A 155 0.40 10.75 26.73
CA LEU A 155 0.82 11.86 25.86
C LEU A 155 1.33 11.36 24.50
N THR A 156 2.10 10.27 24.49
CA THR A 156 2.59 9.64 23.27
C THR A 156 1.45 9.02 22.48
N PHE A 157 0.50 8.36 23.14
CA PHE A 157 -0.69 7.77 22.52
C PHE A 157 -1.61 8.84 21.91
N ASP A 158 -1.83 9.95 22.61
CA ASP A 158 -2.57 11.09 22.09
C ASP A 158 -1.87 11.70 20.88
N SER A 159 -0.54 11.78 20.91
CA SER A 159 0.26 12.22 19.76
C SER A 159 0.12 11.24 18.59
N PHE A 160 0.24 9.95 18.83
CA PHE A 160 0.04 8.89 17.82
C PHE A 160 -1.34 8.97 17.16
N GLY A 161 -2.39 9.23 17.95
CA GLY A 161 -3.74 9.46 17.46
C GLY A 161 -3.90 10.77 16.67
N ARG A 162 -3.29 11.87 17.12
CA ARG A 162 -3.31 13.17 16.42
C ARG A 162 -2.61 13.10 15.05
N TRP A 163 -1.51 12.35 14.96
CA TRP A 163 -0.79 12.09 13.71
C TRP A 163 -1.47 11.03 12.84
N ARG A 164 -2.57 10.42 13.31
CA ARG A 164 -3.40 9.46 12.57
C ARG A 164 -2.61 8.29 11.98
N VAL A 165 -1.61 7.79 12.71
CA VAL A 165 -0.73 6.72 12.22
C VAL A 165 -1.53 5.47 11.82
N ALA A 166 -2.53 5.09 12.61
CA ALA A 166 -3.43 3.98 12.28
C ALA A 166 -4.20 4.22 10.98
N THR A 167 -4.73 5.42 10.76
CA THR A 167 -5.44 5.77 9.51
C THR A 167 -4.50 5.75 8.30
N ILE A 168 -3.24 6.17 8.46
CA ILE A 168 -2.23 6.07 7.40
C ILE A 168 -1.97 4.59 7.09
N ALA A 169 -1.77 3.76 8.12
CA ALA A 169 -1.56 2.33 7.97
C ALA A 169 -2.73 1.63 7.25
N GLU A 170 -3.97 2.03 7.53
CA GLU A 170 -5.18 1.52 6.86
C GLU A 170 -5.27 1.92 5.37
N TYR A 171 -4.70 3.06 4.99
CA TYR A 171 -4.74 3.55 3.61
C TYR A 171 -3.74 2.81 2.69
N LEU A 172 -2.61 2.34 3.23
CA LEU A 172 -1.56 1.71 2.41
C LEU A 172 -2.05 0.45 1.66
N PRO A 173 -2.79 -0.50 2.27
CA PRO A 173 -3.38 -1.61 1.53
C PRO A 173 -4.30 -1.17 0.40
N VAL A 174 -5.09 -0.09 0.59
CA VAL A 174 -5.97 0.47 -0.45
C VAL A 174 -5.14 0.93 -1.65
N GLN A 175 -4.03 1.63 -1.38
CA GLN A 175 -3.13 2.10 -2.42
C GLN A 175 -2.52 0.96 -3.24
N LEU A 176 -2.13 -0.14 -2.58
CA LEU A 176 -1.62 -1.33 -3.26
C LEU A 176 -2.69 -2.03 -4.11
N ILE A 177 -3.94 -2.08 -3.62
CA ILE A 177 -5.07 -2.64 -4.38
C ILE A 177 -5.35 -1.78 -5.62
N CYS A 178 -5.33 -0.45 -5.50
CA CYS A 178 -5.45 0.45 -6.64
C CYS A 178 -4.34 0.21 -7.67
N ALA A 179 -3.10 0.02 -7.21
CA ALA A 179 -1.98 -0.34 -8.08
C ALA A 179 -2.24 -1.64 -8.85
N LEU A 180 -2.71 -2.69 -8.15
CA LEU A 180 -3.03 -3.98 -8.75
C LEU A 180 -4.10 -3.85 -9.86
N PHE A 181 -5.15 -3.08 -9.65
CA PHE A 181 -6.18 -2.87 -10.66
C PHE A 181 -5.69 -2.06 -11.87
N LEU A 182 -4.83 -1.07 -11.67
CA LEU A 182 -4.18 -0.35 -12.77
C LEU A 182 -3.30 -1.29 -13.60
N PHE A 183 -2.55 -2.18 -12.94
CA PHE A 183 -1.76 -3.20 -13.62
C PHE A 183 -2.64 -4.15 -14.44
N PHE A 184 -3.73 -4.66 -13.86
CA PHE A 184 -4.67 -5.52 -14.57
C PHE A 184 -5.33 -4.82 -15.76
N ALA A 185 -5.69 -3.55 -15.64
CA ALA A 185 -6.22 -2.78 -16.76
C ALA A 185 -5.21 -2.69 -17.92
N GLY A 186 -3.94 -2.39 -17.61
CA GLY A 186 -2.88 -2.37 -18.63
C GLY A 186 -2.61 -3.76 -19.22
N LEU A 187 -2.65 -4.82 -18.42
CA LEU A 187 -2.46 -6.20 -18.86
C LEU A 187 -3.57 -6.63 -19.83
N VAL A 188 -4.84 -6.38 -19.48
CA VAL A 188 -5.98 -6.66 -20.35
C VAL A 188 -5.83 -5.89 -21.65
N TRP A 189 -5.55 -4.59 -21.58
CA TRP A 189 -5.35 -3.75 -22.76
C TRP A 189 -4.25 -4.30 -23.68
N LEU A 190 -3.09 -4.67 -23.12
CA LEU A 190 -1.98 -5.25 -23.87
C LEU A 190 -2.41 -6.51 -24.62
N VAL A 191 -3.01 -7.47 -23.93
CA VAL A 191 -3.32 -8.78 -24.55
C VAL A 191 -4.35 -8.62 -25.68
N TRP A 192 -5.27 -7.66 -25.58
CA TRP A 192 -6.18 -7.30 -26.67
C TRP A 192 -5.47 -6.79 -27.93
N THR A 193 -4.29 -6.17 -27.80
CA THR A 193 -3.47 -5.76 -28.95
C THR A 193 -2.68 -6.92 -29.57
N LEU A 194 -2.51 -8.03 -28.86
CA LEU A 194 -1.68 -9.16 -29.28
C LEU A 194 -2.51 -10.31 -29.88
N ASN A 195 -3.50 -10.82 -29.14
CA ASN A 195 -4.30 -11.97 -29.56
C ASN A 195 -5.66 -12.03 -28.86
N ALA A 196 -6.73 -12.10 -29.65
CA ALA A 196 -8.10 -12.09 -29.14
C ALA A 196 -8.45 -13.28 -28.24
N VAL A 197 -7.94 -14.48 -28.53
CA VAL A 197 -8.25 -15.69 -27.74
C VAL A 197 -7.64 -15.57 -26.35
N VAL A 198 -6.35 -15.21 -26.28
CA VAL A 198 -5.66 -14.99 -25.00
C VAL A 198 -6.31 -13.81 -24.26
N ALA A 199 -6.73 -12.77 -24.96
CA ALA A 199 -7.36 -11.60 -24.37
C ALA A 199 -8.68 -11.94 -23.68
N ILE A 200 -9.53 -12.75 -24.31
CA ILE A 200 -10.79 -13.20 -23.73
C ILE A 200 -10.55 -13.99 -22.44
N VAL A 201 -9.61 -14.94 -22.47
CA VAL A 201 -9.28 -15.76 -21.29
C VAL A 201 -8.76 -14.88 -20.14
N THR A 202 -7.78 -14.02 -20.41
CA THR A 202 -7.22 -13.10 -19.40
C THR A 202 -8.27 -12.13 -18.86
N SER A 203 -9.11 -11.56 -19.73
CA SER A 203 -10.19 -10.65 -19.31
C SER A 203 -11.22 -11.34 -18.43
N ALA A 204 -11.57 -12.60 -18.73
CA ALA A 204 -12.49 -13.38 -17.92
C ALA A 204 -11.92 -13.64 -16.52
N LEU A 205 -10.64 -14.04 -16.40
CA LEU A 205 -9.98 -14.28 -15.11
C LEU A 205 -9.88 -13.01 -14.26
N VAL A 206 -9.47 -11.90 -14.87
CA VAL A 206 -9.41 -10.58 -14.20
C VAL A 206 -10.81 -10.13 -13.80
N GLY A 207 -11.80 -10.30 -14.67
CA GLY A 207 -13.19 -9.93 -14.42
C GLY A 207 -13.79 -10.69 -13.23
N ILE A 208 -13.63 -12.01 -13.19
CA ILE A 208 -14.09 -12.85 -12.06
C ILE A 208 -13.43 -12.41 -10.76
N SER A 209 -12.12 -12.20 -10.77
CA SER A 209 -11.37 -11.77 -9.58
C SER A 209 -11.83 -10.38 -9.09
N THR A 210 -12.07 -9.46 -10.02
CA THR A 210 -12.55 -8.09 -9.72
C THR A 210 -13.97 -8.13 -9.15
N LEU A 211 -14.86 -8.91 -9.74
CA LEU A 211 -16.23 -9.08 -9.26
C LEU A 211 -16.26 -9.70 -7.87
N PHE A 212 -15.44 -10.71 -7.60
CA PHE A 212 -15.31 -11.31 -6.28
C PHE A 212 -14.84 -10.28 -5.25
N PHE A 213 -13.79 -9.50 -5.56
CA PHE A 213 -13.29 -8.45 -4.68
C PHE A 213 -14.31 -7.33 -4.42
N LEU A 214 -15.00 -6.86 -5.46
CA LEU A 214 -16.04 -5.84 -5.32
C LEU A 214 -17.22 -6.37 -4.51
N SER A 215 -17.61 -7.63 -4.71
CA SER A 215 -18.68 -8.26 -3.94
C SER A 215 -18.32 -8.28 -2.46
N THR A 216 -17.12 -8.74 -2.08
CA THR A 216 -16.70 -8.80 -0.67
C THR A 216 -16.48 -7.42 -0.04
N THR A 217 -16.12 -6.41 -0.83
CA THR A 217 -15.89 -5.05 -0.35
C THR A 217 -17.19 -4.25 -0.21
N LEU A 218 -18.13 -4.44 -1.15
CA LEU A 218 -19.38 -3.68 -1.22
C LEU A 218 -20.54 -4.34 -0.45
N LEU A 219 -20.59 -5.67 -0.32
CA LEU A 219 -21.64 -6.37 0.45
C LEU A 219 -21.87 -5.79 1.85
N PRO A 220 -20.82 -5.54 2.66
CA PRO A 220 -20.99 -5.01 4.02
C PRO A 220 -21.56 -3.59 4.06
N SER A 221 -21.51 -2.85 2.95
CA SER A 221 -22.07 -1.50 2.83
C SER A 221 -23.59 -1.51 2.61
N PHE A 222 -24.15 -2.63 2.14
CA PHE A 222 -25.58 -2.77 1.82
C PHE A 222 -26.36 -3.59 2.83
N PHE A 223 -25.69 -4.44 3.61
CA PHE A 223 -26.31 -5.23 4.68
C PHE A 223 -25.77 -4.80 6.03
N ASP A 224 -26.58 -4.10 6.82
CA ASP A 224 -26.27 -3.61 8.18
C ASP A 224 -25.96 -4.71 9.23
N LEU A 225 -25.85 -5.98 8.81
CA LEU A 225 -25.69 -7.14 9.68
C LEU A 225 -24.66 -8.12 9.10
N CYS A 226 -23.36 -7.84 9.23
CA CYS A 226 -22.39 -8.93 9.26
C CYS A 226 -21.06 -8.57 9.94
N ALA A 227 -20.63 -9.47 10.84
CA ALA A 227 -19.37 -9.42 11.59
C ALA A 227 -18.11 -9.71 10.73
N LEU A 228 -18.23 -9.70 9.39
CA LEU A 228 -17.16 -9.93 8.41
C LEU A 228 -16.60 -8.59 7.90
N CYS A 229 -16.36 -7.65 8.80
CA CYS A 229 -15.81 -6.35 8.45
C CYS A 229 -14.33 -6.50 8.03
N SER A 230 -14.07 -6.62 6.73
CA SER A 230 -12.74 -6.37 6.20
C SER A 230 -12.40 -4.88 6.43
N PRO A 231 -11.12 -4.52 6.68
CA PRO A 231 -10.71 -3.13 6.91
C PRO A 231 -11.08 -2.19 5.75
N GLN A 232 -11.21 -2.74 4.53
CA GLN A 232 -11.65 -2.02 3.32
C GLN A 232 -13.14 -1.58 3.40
N SER A 233 -13.99 -2.40 4.03
CA SER A 233 -15.41 -2.11 4.22
C SER A 233 -15.64 -0.93 5.17
N TRP A 234 -14.77 -0.79 6.19
CA TRP A 234 -14.78 0.35 7.11
C TRP A 234 -14.52 1.68 6.41
N LEU A 235 -13.58 1.71 5.47
CA LEU A 235 -13.26 2.92 4.70
C LEU A 235 -14.43 3.33 3.79
N CYS A 236 -15.08 2.34 3.16
CA CYS A 236 -16.25 2.55 2.30
C CYS A 236 -17.47 3.05 3.09
N PHE A 237 -17.71 2.49 4.29
CA PHE A 237 -18.73 2.96 5.22
C PHE A 237 -18.47 4.40 5.70
N TYR A 238 -17.21 4.74 6.02
CA TYR A 238 -16.87 6.09 6.47
C TYR A 238 -17.04 7.14 5.36
N LEU A 239 -16.64 6.82 4.12
CA LEU A 239 -16.81 7.69 2.96
C LEU A 239 -18.28 7.86 2.57
N SER A 240 -19.07 6.79 2.54
CA SER A 240 -20.50 6.84 2.22
C SER A 240 -21.29 7.67 3.25
N ARG A 241 -20.94 7.56 4.53
CA ARG A 241 -21.53 8.35 5.62
C ARG A 241 -21.12 9.82 5.58
N ARG A 242 -19.92 10.14 5.06
CA ARG A 242 -19.47 11.52 4.84
C ARG A 242 -20.21 12.18 3.68
N ILE A 243 -20.40 11.45 2.58
CA ILE A 243 -21.15 11.94 1.40
C ILE A 243 -22.62 12.18 1.75
N ARG A 244 -23.23 11.28 2.52
CA ARG A 244 -24.64 11.40 2.99
C ARG A 244 -24.87 12.46 4.08
N ARG A 245 -23.82 13.16 4.54
CA ARG A 245 -23.92 14.34 5.42
C ARG A 245 -23.71 15.66 4.67
N ILE A 246 -23.21 15.59 3.44
CA ILE A 246 -22.92 16.78 2.60
C ILE A 246 -24.11 17.08 1.67
N PHE A 247 -24.91 16.05 1.34
CA PHE A 247 -26.27 16.16 0.77
C PHE A 247 -27.31 15.96 1.88
#